data_AF-A0A955WWL5-F1
#
_entry.id   AF-A0A955WWL5-F1
#
_cell.length_a   1.000
_cell.length_b   1.000
_cell.length_c   1.000
_cell.angle_alpha   90.00
_cell.angle_beta   90.00
_cell.angle_gamma   90.00
#
_symmetry.space_group_name_H-M   'P 1'
#
loop_
_entity.id
_entity.type
_entity.pdbx_description
1 polymer ?
#
loop_
_entity_poly.entity_id
_entity_poly.type
_entity_poly.pdbx_seq_one_letter_code
_entity_poly.pdbx_strand_id
1 'polypeptide(L)'
;VAGLNLGGGKAVIIGDPKTQKNEMLFRAYGRYVQSLDGRYITAEDVGTSVQAMEWVRMETDHVTGIARSLGGSGDPSPVTAFGVFQAMKASLKYKTGSESLEGRTVAVQGVGHVGYHLVKHLREAGALCIVTDVDRDALKKVTRDFTGVEAVAPDAIYDAPADVFAPCALGAVVNDETIPRLKVGVICGATNNVLADEDRHAPMLAARDITFAPDYVVNSGGLINVANELEGYNPERALQHAANIYDITMNIFRVAAEQGITTLQAANHIAEQRIKALGQIKDRYVGRPPARLHR
;
A
#
# COMPACT_ATOMS: atom_id res chain seq x y z
N VAL A 1 -10.97 4.22 3.32
CA VAL A 1 -10.35 5.47 2.80
C VAL A 1 -10.16 5.46 1.28
N ALA A 2 -9.64 4.39 0.67
CA ALA A 2 -9.29 4.27 -0.77
C ALA A 2 -10.42 4.42 -1.81
N GLY A 3 -11.61 4.93 -1.45
CA GLY A 3 -12.71 5.13 -2.40
C GLY A 3 -13.43 3.86 -2.88
N LEU A 4 -13.01 2.68 -2.42
CA LEU A 4 -13.60 1.39 -2.81
C LEU A 4 -14.95 1.13 -2.13
N ASN A 5 -15.78 0.32 -2.78
CA ASN A 5 -17.09 -0.13 -2.28
C ASN A 5 -17.00 -1.56 -1.72
N LEU A 6 -15.96 -1.83 -0.94
CA LEU A 6 -15.69 -3.11 -0.29
C LEU A 6 -15.67 -2.92 1.23
N GLY A 7 -16.00 -3.99 1.96
CA GLY A 7 -15.81 -4.06 3.42
C GLY A 7 -14.36 -4.39 3.80
N GLY A 8 -14.14 -4.73 5.06
CA GLY A 8 -12.86 -5.24 5.56
C GLY A 8 -12.98 -6.71 6.01
N GLY A 9 -12.01 -7.54 5.65
CA GLY A 9 -11.92 -8.94 6.05
C GLY A 9 -10.49 -9.47 5.86
N LYS A 10 -10.15 -10.55 6.56
CA LYS A 10 -8.83 -11.19 6.48
C LYS A 10 -8.95 -12.67 6.77
N ALA A 11 -8.21 -13.49 6.03
CA ALA A 11 -7.98 -14.90 6.36
C ALA A 11 -6.53 -15.10 6.81
N VAL A 12 -6.36 -16.00 7.78
CA VAL A 12 -5.05 -16.45 8.25
C VAL A 12 -5.05 -17.97 8.19
N ILE A 13 -4.11 -18.53 7.43
CA ILE A 13 -3.87 -19.97 7.37
C ILE A 13 -2.62 -20.25 8.22
N ILE A 14 -2.79 -21.04 9.29
CA ILE A 14 -1.70 -21.38 10.20
C ILE A 14 -0.89 -22.52 9.58
N GLY A 15 0.36 -22.25 9.21
CA GLY A 15 1.29 -23.25 8.68
C GLY A 15 2.58 -22.62 8.14
N ASP A 16 3.57 -23.47 7.84
CA ASP A 16 4.80 -23.06 7.16
C ASP A 16 4.54 -22.94 5.64
N PRO A 17 4.56 -21.72 5.08
CA PRO A 17 4.31 -21.54 3.65
C PRO A 17 5.37 -22.22 2.78
N LYS A 18 6.58 -22.52 3.28
CA LYS A 18 7.63 -23.15 2.48
C LYS A 18 7.41 -24.66 2.29
N THR A 19 6.76 -25.31 3.25
CA THR A 19 6.67 -26.78 3.29
C THR A 19 5.25 -27.31 3.24
N GLN A 20 4.25 -26.52 3.62
CA GLN A 20 2.88 -27.01 3.80
C GLN A 20 1.88 -26.51 2.74
N LYS A 21 2.31 -25.72 1.76
CA LYS A 21 1.44 -25.29 0.64
C LYS A 21 1.15 -26.47 -0.30
N ASN A 22 -0.12 -26.79 -0.49
CA ASN A 22 -0.58 -27.81 -1.44
C ASN A 22 -1.99 -27.50 -1.94
N GLU A 23 -2.37 -28.11 -3.07
CA GLU A 23 -3.68 -27.90 -3.72
C GLU A 23 -4.86 -28.19 -2.79
N MET A 24 -4.83 -29.32 -2.08
CA MET A 24 -5.94 -29.79 -1.24
C MET A 24 -6.29 -28.78 -0.14
N LEU A 25 -5.28 -28.17 0.47
CA LEU A 25 -5.45 -27.10 1.46
C LEU A 25 -6.19 -25.88 0.87
N PHE A 26 -5.75 -25.40 -0.28
CA PHE A 26 -6.31 -24.18 -0.88
C PHE A 26 -7.68 -24.41 -1.54
N ARG A 27 -7.96 -25.60 -2.05
CA ARG A 27 -9.31 -25.97 -2.49
C ARG A 27 -10.26 -26.07 -1.30
N ALA A 28 -9.85 -26.69 -0.19
CA ALA A 28 -10.66 -26.68 1.03
C ALA A 28 -10.92 -25.25 1.54
N TYR A 29 -9.91 -24.38 1.51
CA TYR A 29 -10.09 -22.96 1.81
C TYR A 29 -11.07 -22.28 0.84
N GLY A 30 -10.97 -22.52 -0.47
CA GLY A 30 -11.91 -22.00 -1.46
C GLY A 30 -13.37 -22.45 -1.21
N ARG A 31 -13.58 -23.68 -0.75
CA ARG A 31 -14.91 -24.15 -0.31
C ARG A 31 -15.47 -23.37 0.89
N TYR A 32 -14.62 -22.99 1.85
CA TYR A 32 -15.03 -22.12 2.97
C TYR A 32 -15.29 -20.69 2.52
N VAL A 33 -14.54 -20.17 1.54
CA VAL A 33 -14.83 -18.85 0.95
C VAL A 33 -16.17 -18.89 0.23
N GLN A 34 -16.44 -19.93 -0.56
CA GLN A 34 -17.70 -20.09 -1.27
C GLN A 34 -18.91 -20.17 -0.33
N SER A 35 -18.75 -20.77 0.86
CA SER A 35 -19.86 -20.86 1.82
C SER A 35 -20.26 -19.50 2.43
N LEU A 36 -19.45 -18.46 2.23
CA LEU A 36 -19.76 -17.08 2.61
C LEU A 36 -20.52 -16.30 1.53
N ASP A 37 -20.78 -16.90 0.37
CA ASP A 37 -21.65 -16.38 -0.70
C ASP A 37 -21.40 -14.90 -1.04
N GLY A 38 -20.14 -14.58 -1.36
CA GLY A 38 -19.71 -13.23 -1.75
C GLY A 38 -19.60 -12.21 -0.61
N ARG A 39 -19.90 -12.58 0.64
CA ARG A 39 -19.67 -11.71 1.82
C ARG A 39 -18.18 -11.50 2.10
N TYR A 40 -17.34 -12.40 1.62
CA TYR A 40 -15.89 -12.34 1.72
C TYR A 40 -15.28 -12.69 0.37
N ILE A 41 -14.34 -11.86 -0.09
CA ILE A 41 -13.57 -12.06 -1.31
C ILE A 41 -12.11 -12.12 -0.87
N THR A 42 -11.40 -13.19 -1.24
CA THR A 42 -9.98 -13.35 -0.87
C THR A 42 -9.04 -12.88 -1.98
N ALA A 43 -7.79 -12.60 -1.63
CA ALA A 43 -6.71 -12.31 -2.55
C ALA A 43 -5.40 -12.94 -2.05
N GLU A 44 -4.32 -12.83 -2.82
CA GLU A 44 -2.99 -13.20 -2.35
C GLU A 44 -2.46 -12.23 -1.28
N ASP A 45 -1.64 -12.76 -0.39
CA ASP A 45 -0.90 -12.04 0.66
C ASP A 45 0.38 -12.82 1.04
N VAL A 46 1.16 -12.27 1.98
CA VAL A 46 2.39 -12.87 2.53
C VAL A 46 2.16 -14.34 2.87
N GLY A 47 2.99 -15.21 2.30
CA GLY A 47 2.91 -16.66 2.47
C GLY A 47 2.13 -17.41 1.39
N THR A 48 1.30 -16.73 0.60
CA THR A 48 0.54 -17.32 -0.52
C THR A 48 1.17 -16.98 -1.89
N SER A 49 0.47 -17.23 -3.00
CA SER A 49 0.89 -16.89 -4.36
C SER A 49 -0.30 -16.88 -5.30
N VAL A 50 -0.13 -16.30 -6.50
CA VAL A 50 -1.05 -16.44 -7.63
C VAL A 50 -1.50 -17.89 -7.84
N GLN A 51 -0.58 -18.86 -7.83
CA GLN A 51 -0.92 -20.29 -7.98
C GLN A 51 -1.87 -20.80 -6.88
N ALA A 52 -1.70 -20.35 -5.64
CA ALA A 52 -2.59 -20.71 -4.55
C ALA A 52 -3.99 -20.12 -4.76
N MET A 53 -4.08 -18.88 -5.28
CA MET A 53 -5.36 -18.26 -5.63
C MET A 53 -6.04 -18.95 -6.82
N GLU A 54 -5.27 -19.53 -7.74
CA GLU A 54 -5.83 -20.38 -8.81
C GLU A 54 -6.48 -21.65 -8.26
N TRP A 55 -5.87 -22.30 -7.26
CA TRP A 55 -6.51 -23.44 -6.58
C TRP A 55 -7.78 -23.04 -5.83
N VAL A 56 -7.78 -21.88 -5.16
CA VAL A 56 -8.99 -21.33 -4.53
C VAL A 56 -10.08 -21.09 -5.59
N ARG A 57 -9.71 -20.52 -6.74
CA ARG A 57 -10.64 -20.22 -7.85
C ARG A 57 -11.34 -21.45 -8.40
N MET A 58 -10.75 -22.64 -8.29
CA MET A 58 -11.41 -23.88 -8.69
C MET A 58 -12.68 -24.17 -7.88
N GLU A 59 -12.84 -23.54 -6.71
CA GLU A 59 -13.96 -23.77 -5.79
C GLU A 59 -14.86 -22.54 -5.57
N THR A 60 -14.45 -21.34 -6.02
CA THR A 60 -15.18 -20.09 -5.81
C THR A 60 -14.85 -19.01 -6.84
N ASP A 61 -15.84 -18.18 -7.17
CA ASP A 61 -15.64 -16.93 -7.93
C ASP A 61 -15.20 -15.75 -7.03
N HIS A 62 -15.23 -15.93 -5.70
CA HIS A 62 -14.93 -14.87 -4.72
C HIS A 62 -13.43 -14.81 -4.37
N VAL A 63 -12.60 -14.75 -5.41
CA VAL A 63 -11.15 -14.64 -5.31
C VAL A 63 -10.60 -13.69 -6.38
N THR A 64 -9.60 -12.90 -6.01
CA THR A 64 -8.90 -11.94 -6.88
C THR A 64 -7.37 -12.14 -6.79
N GLY A 65 -6.60 -11.46 -7.64
CA GLY A 65 -5.15 -11.61 -7.67
C GLY A 65 -4.70 -12.91 -8.36
N ILE A 66 -5.50 -13.40 -9.31
CA ILE A 66 -5.14 -14.56 -10.15
C ILE A 66 -4.29 -14.12 -11.36
N ALA A 67 -3.77 -15.09 -12.11
CA ALA A 67 -2.94 -14.81 -13.27
C ALA A 67 -3.69 -14.02 -14.35
N ARG A 68 -2.98 -13.15 -15.07
CA ARG A 68 -3.54 -12.36 -16.19
C ARG A 68 -4.11 -13.23 -17.31
N SER A 69 -3.50 -14.39 -17.55
CA SER A 69 -4.00 -15.39 -18.50
C SER A 69 -5.39 -15.92 -18.15
N LEU A 70 -5.80 -15.81 -16.89
CA LEU A 70 -7.11 -16.20 -16.37
C LEU A 70 -8.04 -15.00 -16.14
N GLY A 71 -7.66 -13.82 -16.66
CA GLY A 71 -8.43 -12.57 -16.51
C GLY A 71 -8.14 -11.79 -15.23
N GLY A 72 -7.15 -12.21 -14.43
CA GLY A 72 -6.79 -11.53 -13.19
C GLY A 72 -5.82 -10.36 -13.34
N SER A 73 -5.49 -9.71 -12.23
CA SER A 73 -4.58 -8.56 -12.21
C SER A 73 -3.09 -8.93 -12.27
N GLY A 74 -2.72 -10.14 -11.84
CA GLY A 74 -1.34 -10.54 -11.56
C GLY A 74 -0.71 -9.73 -10.42
N ASP A 75 0.62 -9.63 -10.41
CA ASP A 75 1.40 -8.96 -9.35
C ASP A 75 0.92 -7.50 -9.12
N PRO A 76 0.39 -7.18 -7.93
CA PRO A 76 -0.09 -5.84 -7.59
C PRO A 76 1.04 -4.83 -7.31
N SER A 77 2.28 -5.30 -7.14
CA SER A 77 3.40 -4.48 -6.67
C SER A 77 3.68 -3.21 -7.50
N PRO A 78 3.61 -3.22 -8.85
CA PRO A 78 3.79 -2.01 -9.64
C PRO A 78 2.73 -0.93 -9.34
N VAL A 79 1.48 -1.33 -9.13
CA VAL A 79 0.38 -0.38 -8.83
C VAL A 79 0.48 0.13 -7.40
N THR A 80 0.88 -0.72 -6.44
CA THR A 80 1.20 -0.28 -5.07
C THR A 80 2.33 0.75 -5.08
N ALA A 81 3.43 0.47 -5.79
CA ALA A 81 4.56 1.39 -5.88
C ALA A 81 4.18 2.73 -6.50
N PHE A 82 3.35 2.72 -7.55
CA PHE A 82 2.81 3.93 -8.15
C PHE A 82 1.94 4.72 -7.16
N GLY A 83 1.08 4.04 -6.40
CA GLY A 83 0.28 4.68 -5.34
C GLY A 83 1.14 5.36 -4.27
N VAL A 84 2.18 4.67 -3.78
CA VAL A 84 3.14 5.22 -2.80
C VAL A 84 3.89 6.41 -3.40
N PHE A 85 4.29 6.35 -4.66
CA PHE A 85 4.92 7.47 -5.36
C PHE A 85 4.00 8.70 -5.43
N GLN A 86 2.70 8.51 -5.71
CA GLN A 86 1.72 9.60 -5.72
C GLN A 86 1.48 10.19 -4.33
N ALA A 87 1.40 9.36 -3.29
CA ALA A 87 1.35 9.82 -1.91
C ALA A 87 2.60 10.61 -1.51
N MET A 88 3.78 10.21 -1.99
CA MET A 88 5.04 10.89 -1.70
C MET A 88 5.06 12.29 -2.33
N LYS A 89 4.59 12.42 -3.58
CA LYS A 89 4.40 13.71 -4.25
C LYS A 89 3.47 14.63 -3.46
N ALA A 90 2.31 14.11 -3.01
CA ALA A 90 1.37 14.86 -2.16
C ALA A 90 2.00 15.28 -0.83
N SER A 91 2.77 14.39 -0.20
CA SER A 91 3.46 14.66 1.07
C SER A 91 4.50 15.76 0.93
N LEU A 92 5.29 15.75 -0.14
CA LEU A 92 6.23 16.82 -0.45
C LEU A 92 5.53 18.13 -0.77
N LYS A 93 4.42 18.08 -1.52
CA LYS A 93 3.60 19.27 -1.83
C LYS A 93 3.12 19.95 -0.57
N TYR A 94 2.57 19.17 0.36
CA TYR A 94 2.09 19.65 1.65
C TYR A 94 3.24 20.20 2.51
N LYS A 95 4.35 19.46 2.59
CA LYS A 95 5.48 19.81 3.46
C LYS A 95 6.29 21.02 2.99
N THR A 96 6.49 21.14 1.68
CA THR A 96 7.47 22.07 1.09
C THR A 96 6.86 23.06 0.09
N GLY A 97 5.58 22.90 -0.25
CA GLY A 97 4.93 23.66 -1.32
C GLY A 97 5.22 23.15 -2.74
N SER A 98 6.11 22.17 -2.91
CA SER A 98 6.47 21.55 -4.19
C SER A 98 6.31 20.03 -4.15
N GLU A 99 5.71 19.46 -5.19
CA GLU A 99 5.60 18.00 -5.36
C GLU A 99 6.78 17.38 -6.12
N SER A 100 7.73 18.20 -6.58
CA SER A 100 8.86 17.73 -7.37
C SER A 100 9.82 16.90 -6.53
N LEU A 101 10.19 15.76 -7.08
CA LEU A 101 11.22 14.85 -6.55
C LEU A 101 12.60 15.10 -7.17
N GLU A 102 12.70 15.97 -8.17
CA GLU A 102 13.97 16.23 -8.86
C GLU A 102 15.01 16.78 -7.87
N GLY A 103 16.16 16.09 -7.79
CA GLY A 103 17.25 16.45 -6.88
C GLY A 103 16.98 16.16 -5.40
N ARG A 104 15.81 15.65 -5.02
CA ARG A 104 15.49 15.20 -3.66
C ARG A 104 16.12 13.85 -3.39
N THR A 105 16.49 13.58 -2.13
CA THR A 105 17.01 12.29 -1.69
C THR A 105 15.93 11.50 -0.96
N VAL A 106 15.71 10.26 -1.37
CA VAL A 106 14.76 9.33 -0.73
C VAL A 106 15.50 8.14 -0.15
N ALA A 107 15.38 7.92 1.16
CA ALA A 107 15.88 6.74 1.85
C ALA A 107 14.84 5.62 1.81
N VAL A 108 15.06 4.61 0.95
CA VAL A 108 14.14 3.48 0.76
C VAL A 108 14.64 2.26 1.54
N GLN A 109 13.91 1.87 2.57
CA GLN A 109 14.20 0.67 3.35
C GLN A 109 13.43 -0.52 2.80
N GLY A 110 14.11 -1.44 2.11
CA GLY A 110 13.52 -2.58 1.43
C GLY A 110 13.38 -2.32 -0.06
N VAL A 111 14.03 -3.15 -0.87
CA VAL A 111 13.99 -3.13 -2.34
C VAL A 111 13.48 -4.46 -2.91
N GLY A 112 12.56 -5.11 -2.19
CA GLY A 112 11.69 -6.17 -2.72
C GLY A 112 10.78 -5.66 -3.84
N HIS A 113 9.71 -6.40 -4.19
CA HIS A 113 8.90 -6.10 -5.37
C HIS A 113 8.40 -4.65 -5.41
N VAL A 114 7.69 -4.19 -4.36
CA VAL A 114 7.18 -2.80 -4.30
C VAL A 114 8.32 -1.79 -4.22
N GLY A 115 9.33 -2.03 -3.38
CA GLY A 115 10.47 -1.13 -3.20
C GLY A 115 11.27 -0.91 -4.48
N TYR A 116 11.51 -1.97 -5.26
CA TYR A 116 12.17 -1.89 -6.58
C TYR A 116 11.38 -1.01 -7.56
N HIS A 117 10.06 -1.20 -7.65
CA HIS A 117 9.20 -0.39 -8.51
C HIS A 117 9.09 1.06 -8.01
N LEU A 118 9.13 1.30 -6.70
CA LEU A 118 9.18 2.65 -6.14
C LEU A 118 10.49 3.34 -6.54
N VAL A 119 11.64 2.68 -6.36
CA VAL A 119 12.93 3.22 -6.80
C VAL A 119 12.92 3.54 -8.29
N LYS A 120 12.33 2.68 -9.13
CA LYS A 120 12.16 2.98 -10.56
C LYS A 120 11.46 4.33 -10.78
N HIS A 121 10.29 4.55 -10.18
CA HIS A 121 9.55 5.81 -10.32
C HIS A 121 10.30 7.02 -9.76
N LEU A 122 10.98 6.86 -8.63
CA LEU A 122 11.80 7.93 -8.03
C LEU A 122 12.94 8.35 -8.95
N ARG A 123 13.64 7.37 -9.55
CA ARG A 123 14.75 7.63 -10.47
C ARG A 123 14.26 8.23 -11.79
N GLU A 124 13.14 7.77 -12.33
CA GLU A 124 12.47 8.38 -13.49
C GLU A 124 12.05 9.84 -13.23
N ALA A 125 11.74 10.18 -11.97
CA ALA A 125 11.40 11.54 -11.52
C ALA A 125 12.62 12.39 -11.09
N GLY A 126 13.85 11.88 -11.23
CA GLY A 126 15.08 12.61 -10.91
C GLY A 126 15.48 12.65 -9.42
N ALA A 127 14.81 11.87 -8.54
CA ALA A 127 15.14 11.79 -7.11
C ALA A 127 16.32 10.86 -6.86
N LEU A 128 17.34 11.28 -6.11
CA LEU A 128 18.41 10.39 -5.62
C LEU A 128 17.84 9.37 -4.63
N CYS A 129 18.39 8.15 -4.62
CA CYS A 129 17.90 7.09 -3.73
C CYS A 129 19.05 6.55 -2.87
N ILE A 130 18.82 6.47 -1.56
CA ILE A 130 19.65 5.70 -0.63
C ILE A 130 18.85 4.46 -0.27
N VAL A 131 19.34 3.26 -0.56
CA VAL A 131 18.60 2.02 -0.42
C VAL A 131 19.26 1.07 0.58
N THR A 132 18.45 0.23 1.22
CA THR A 132 18.96 -0.91 1.97
C THR A 132 18.03 -2.11 1.85
N ASP A 133 18.57 -3.31 2.01
CA ASP A 133 17.84 -4.58 2.11
C ASP A 133 18.73 -5.62 2.79
N VAL A 134 18.12 -6.63 3.39
CA VAL A 134 18.82 -7.81 3.90
C VAL A 134 19.20 -8.76 2.76
N ASP A 135 18.43 -8.73 1.67
CA ASP A 135 18.73 -9.46 0.43
C ASP A 135 19.78 -8.71 -0.40
N ARG A 136 21.00 -9.25 -0.40
CA ARG A 136 22.13 -8.68 -1.14
C ARG A 136 21.95 -8.74 -2.66
N ASP A 137 21.21 -9.72 -3.18
CA ASP A 137 21.01 -9.85 -4.62
C ASP A 137 19.92 -8.89 -5.11
N ALA A 138 18.90 -8.62 -4.29
CA ALA A 138 17.96 -7.52 -4.53
C ALA A 138 18.68 -6.16 -4.56
N LEU A 139 19.60 -5.91 -3.62
CA LEU A 139 20.43 -4.69 -3.60
C LEU A 139 21.35 -4.56 -4.82
N LYS A 140 22.03 -5.63 -5.23
CA LYS A 140 22.84 -5.61 -6.45
C LYS A 140 21.99 -5.36 -7.68
N LYS A 141 20.78 -5.95 -7.74
CA LYS A 141 19.86 -5.76 -8.85
C LYS A 141 19.42 -4.30 -8.96
N VAL A 142 18.96 -3.69 -7.87
CA VAL A 142 18.46 -2.30 -7.91
C VAL A 142 19.58 -1.29 -8.22
N THR A 143 20.79 -1.48 -7.68
CA THR A 143 21.93 -0.58 -7.93
C THR A 143 22.52 -0.74 -9.32
N ARG A 144 22.41 -1.93 -9.92
CA ARG A 144 22.78 -2.15 -11.34
C ARG A 144 21.75 -1.55 -12.29
N ASP A 145 20.47 -1.75 -12.01
CA ASP A 145 19.39 -1.42 -12.94
C ASP A 145 19.09 0.10 -12.97
N PHE A 146 19.47 0.84 -11.91
CA PHE A 146 19.25 2.28 -11.82
C PHE A 146 20.50 3.04 -11.36
N THR A 147 20.90 4.07 -12.12
CA THR A 147 21.98 5.00 -11.73
C THR A 147 21.52 5.93 -10.61
N GLY A 148 22.43 6.49 -9.81
CA GLY A 148 22.08 7.42 -8.72
C GLY A 148 21.35 6.78 -7.54
N VAL A 149 21.61 5.48 -7.34
CA VAL A 149 21.17 4.69 -6.20
C VAL A 149 22.40 4.30 -5.38
N GLU A 150 22.42 4.68 -4.11
CA GLU A 150 23.47 4.33 -3.14
C GLU A 150 22.96 3.26 -2.18
N ALA A 151 23.69 2.15 -2.02
CA ALA A 151 23.33 1.11 -1.06
C ALA A 151 24.06 1.33 0.28
N VAL A 152 23.31 1.27 1.38
CA VAL A 152 23.83 1.39 2.76
C VAL A 152 23.50 0.17 3.59
N ALA A 153 24.19 0.02 4.73
CA ALA A 153 23.88 -1.03 5.70
C ALA A 153 22.46 -0.84 6.28
N PRO A 154 21.74 -1.94 6.65
CA PRO A 154 20.36 -1.86 7.13
C PRO A 154 20.11 -0.89 8.27
N ASP A 155 21.01 -0.82 9.25
CA ASP A 155 20.88 0.10 10.38
C ASP A 155 21.22 1.55 10.00
N ALA A 156 22.16 1.76 9.07
CA ALA A 156 22.60 3.09 8.66
C ALA A 156 21.51 3.88 7.89
N ILE A 157 20.46 3.21 7.40
CA ILE A 157 19.36 3.86 6.66
C ILE A 157 18.64 4.92 7.49
N TYR A 158 18.58 4.75 8.81
CA TYR A 158 17.89 5.67 9.72
C TYR A 158 18.65 6.98 9.91
N ASP A 159 19.98 6.99 9.71
CA ASP A 159 20.83 8.17 9.87
C ASP A 159 21.13 8.87 8.54
N ALA A 160 20.68 8.29 7.43
CA ALA A 160 20.92 8.77 6.07
C ALA A 160 20.35 10.19 5.87
N PRO A 161 21.11 11.12 5.27
CA PRO A 161 20.60 12.45 4.96
C PRO A 161 19.63 12.36 3.77
N ALA A 162 18.33 12.44 4.04
CA ALA A 162 17.28 12.31 3.03
C ALA A 162 16.14 13.31 3.27
N ASP A 163 15.42 13.68 2.22
CA ASP A 163 14.19 14.47 2.35
C ASP A 163 13.01 13.60 2.81
N VAL A 164 12.99 12.35 2.33
CA VAL A 164 11.91 11.38 2.57
C VAL A 164 12.47 10.05 3.04
N PHE A 165 11.88 9.47 4.08
CA PHE A 165 12.08 8.07 4.47
C PHE A 165 10.91 7.21 3.97
N ALA A 166 11.21 6.15 3.22
CA ALA A 166 10.25 5.25 2.62
C ALA A 166 10.43 3.81 3.14
N PRO A 167 9.75 3.45 4.25
CA PRO A 167 9.76 2.07 4.73
C PRO A 167 8.94 1.16 3.81
N CYS A 168 9.60 0.16 3.23
CA CYS A 168 9.06 -0.80 2.26
C CYS A 168 9.40 -2.27 2.61
N ALA A 169 9.90 -2.53 3.82
CA ALA A 169 10.28 -3.85 4.33
C ALA A 169 9.37 -4.34 5.47
N LEU A 170 9.68 -4.01 6.72
CA LEU A 170 9.02 -4.50 7.93
C LEU A 170 8.29 -3.38 8.69
N GLY A 171 7.22 -3.75 9.41
CA GLY A 171 6.48 -2.84 10.28
C GLY A 171 7.26 -2.48 11.54
N ALA A 172 6.71 -1.55 12.32
CA ALA A 172 7.24 -1.05 13.59
C ALA A 172 8.65 -0.43 13.51
N VAL A 173 9.05 -0.01 12.30
CA VAL A 173 10.38 0.57 12.04
C VAL A 173 10.49 2.04 12.45
N VAL A 174 9.37 2.72 12.68
CA VAL A 174 9.33 4.07 13.24
C VAL A 174 8.92 3.98 14.70
N ASN A 175 9.88 4.18 15.59
CA ASN A 175 9.75 3.95 17.02
C ASN A 175 10.68 4.86 17.85
N ASP A 176 10.71 4.65 19.17
CA ASP A 176 11.54 5.39 20.13
C ASP A 176 13.03 5.46 19.78
N GLU A 177 13.58 4.43 19.13
CA GLU A 177 15.00 4.35 18.78
C GLU A 177 15.30 4.99 17.43
N THR A 178 14.41 4.80 16.46
CA THR A 178 14.64 5.25 15.08
C THR A 178 14.19 6.68 14.84
N ILE A 179 13.12 7.15 15.48
CA ILE A 179 12.65 8.54 15.35
C ILE A 179 13.81 9.51 15.61
N PRO A 180 14.53 9.47 16.76
CA PRO A 180 15.70 10.32 17.06
C PRO A 180 16.70 10.46 15.90
N ARG A 181 16.96 9.36 15.19
CA ARG A 181 17.98 9.25 14.14
C ARG A 181 17.57 9.85 12.81
N LEU A 182 16.28 9.81 12.48
CA LEU A 182 15.75 10.26 11.20
C LEU A 182 16.03 11.75 10.94
N LYS A 183 16.57 12.03 9.76
CA LYS A 183 16.89 13.38 9.25
C LYS A 183 16.02 13.75 8.06
N VAL A 184 14.73 13.43 8.12
CA VAL A 184 13.78 13.57 7.00
C VAL A 184 12.65 14.53 7.35
N GLY A 185 12.03 15.14 6.34
CA GLY A 185 10.83 15.95 6.50
C GLY A 185 9.52 15.16 6.28
N VAL A 186 9.62 13.99 5.65
CA VAL A 186 8.47 13.15 5.29
C VAL A 186 8.77 11.69 5.55
N ILE A 187 7.77 10.95 6.06
CA ILE A 187 7.74 9.49 6.09
C ILE A 187 6.59 9.01 5.20
N CYS A 188 6.91 8.29 4.13
CA CYS A 188 5.93 7.77 3.16
C CYS A 188 6.48 6.52 2.49
N GLY A 189 5.94 5.34 2.83
CA GLY A 189 6.43 4.05 2.34
C GLY A 189 5.31 3.01 2.20
N ALA A 190 5.66 1.82 1.70
CA ALA A 190 4.69 0.78 1.36
C ALA A 190 4.37 -0.20 2.50
N THR A 191 5.18 -0.23 3.57
CA THR A 191 5.02 -1.21 4.64
C THR A 191 3.75 -0.97 5.45
N ASN A 192 3.11 -2.05 5.92
CA ASN A 192 2.06 -2.01 6.93
C ASN A 192 2.61 -1.80 8.34
N ASN A 193 1.83 -1.13 9.19
CA ASN A 193 2.11 -0.86 10.59
C ASN A 193 3.44 -0.13 10.77
N VAL A 194 3.65 0.99 10.07
CA VAL A 194 4.95 1.70 10.06
C VAL A 194 5.34 2.19 11.45
N LEU A 195 4.39 2.74 12.20
CA LEU A 195 4.59 3.19 13.57
C LEU A 195 4.50 1.98 14.51
N ALA A 196 5.45 1.83 15.44
CA ALA A 196 5.40 0.74 16.43
C ALA A 196 4.31 0.93 17.50
N ASP A 197 3.92 2.17 17.73
CA ASP A 197 2.89 2.63 18.67
C ASP A 197 2.35 3.94 18.08
N GLU A 198 1.12 3.90 17.58
CA GLU A 198 0.53 5.02 16.84
C GLU A 198 0.24 6.23 17.74
N ASP A 199 -0.22 5.99 18.97
CA ASP A 199 -0.59 7.03 19.93
C ASP A 199 0.64 7.77 20.47
N ARG A 200 1.77 7.08 20.57
CA ARG A 200 3.03 7.66 21.03
C ARG A 200 3.85 8.26 19.88
N HIS A 201 4.05 7.50 18.80
CA HIS A 201 5.01 7.90 17.77
C HIS A 201 4.44 8.93 16.79
N ALA A 202 3.13 8.96 16.51
CA ALA A 202 2.58 10.00 15.65
C ALA A 202 2.75 11.41 16.25
N PRO A 203 2.47 11.66 17.56
CA PRO A 203 2.81 12.93 18.19
C PRO A 203 4.31 13.24 18.21
N MET A 204 5.18 12.24 18.39
CA MET A 204 6.65 12.45 18.34
C MET A 204 7.12 12.94 16.97
N LEU A 205 6.55 12.40 15.88
CA LEU A 205 6.83 12.86 14.53
C LEU A 205 6.34 14.30 14.32
N ALA A 206 5.13 14.62 14.78
CA ALA A 206 4.57 15.97 14.70
C ALA A 206 5.41 16.99 15.48
N ALA A 207 5.88 16.65 16.68
CA ALA A 207 6.75 17.50 17.51
C ALA A 207 8.11 17.79 16.83
N ARG A 208 8.51 16.96 15.87
CA ARG A 208 9.73 17.13 15.07
C ARG A 208 9.47 17.68 13.68
N ASP A 209 8.25 18.12 13.41
CA ASP A 209 7.84 18.63 12.11
C ASP A 209 8.10 17.61 10.98
N ILE A 210 7.86 16.32 11.25
CA ILE A 210 7.95 15.24 10.26
C ILE A 210 6.54 14.88 9.81
N THR A 211 6.25 15.06 8.52
CA THR A 211 4.96 14.68 7.94
C THR A 211 4.89 13.18 7.73
N PHE A 212 3.98 12.49 8.43
CA PHE A 212 3.70 11.08 8.24
C PHE A 212 2.49 10.87 7.33
N ALA A 213 2.68 10.16 6.22
CA ALA A 213 1.59 9.70 5.35
C ALA A 213 1.08 8.32 5.83
N PRO A 214 -0.19 8.19 6.26
CA PRO A 214 -0.70 6.94 6.83
C PRO A 214 -0.53 5.75 5.91
N ASP A 215 0.08 4.68 6.43
CA ASP A 215 0.52 3.51 5.67
C ASP A 215 -0.60 2.82 4.88
N TYR A 216 -1.71 2.48 5.53
CA TYR A 216 -2.86 1.80 4.91
C TYR A 216 -3.57 2.64 3.84
N VAL A 217 -3.26 3.95 3.76
CA VAL A 217 -3.72 4.84 2.69
C VAL A 217 -2.74 4.78 1.52
N VAL A 218 -1.45 5.00 1.79
CA VAL A 218 -0.45 5.13 0.73
C VAL A 218 -0.16 3.81 0.02
N ASN A 219 -0.25 2.69 0.74
CA ASN A 219 -0.04 1.34 0.18
C ASN A 219 -1.33 0.71 -0.38
N SER A 220 -2.45 1.45 -0.42
CA SER A 220 -3.74 0.96 -0.89
C SER A 220 -3.79 0.62 -2.39
N GLY A 221 -2.76 0.97 -3.16
CA GLY A 221 -2.66 0.66 -4.59
C GLY A 221 -2.81 -0.83 -4.91
N GLY A 222 -2.30 -1.71 -4.05
CA GLY A 222 -2.46 -3.16 -4.24
C GLY A 222 -3.91 -3.62 -4.10
N LEU A 223 -4.62 -3.09 -3.10
CA LEU A 223 -6.05 -3.34 -2.92
C LEU A 223 -6.88 -2.75 -4.08
N ILE A 224 -6.54 -1.55 -4.53
CA ILE A 224 -7.18 -0.92 -5.70
C ILE A 224 -7.00 -1.77 -6.95
N ASN A 225 -5.80 -2.36 -7.14
CA ASN A 225 -5.49 -3.20 -8.27
C ASN A 225 -6.36 -4.46 -8.31
N VAL A 226 -6.42 -5.21 -7.21
CA VAL A 226 -7.22 -6.45 -7.14
C VAL A 226 -8.73 -6.15 -7.11
N ALA A 227 -9.16 -5.01 -6.54
CA ALA A 227 -10.57 -4.61 -6.58
C ALA A 227 -11.04 -4.29 -8.01
N ASN A 228 -10.15 -3.80 -8.88
CA ASN A 228 -10.46 -3.57 -10.29
C ASN A 228 -10.72 -4.86 -11.07
N GLU A 229 -10.24 -6.01 -10.57
CA GLU A 229 -10.49 -7.34 -11.16
C GLU A 229 -11.98 -7.72 -11.10
N LEU A 230 -12.68 -7.30 -10.04
CA LEU A 230 -14.10 -7.58 -9.82
C LEU A 230 -15.02 -6.96 -10.89
N GLU A 231 -14.55 -5.92 -11.57
CA GLU A 231 -15.26 -5.23 -12.66
C GLU A 231 -14.65 -5.55 -14.04
N GLY A 232 -13.85 -6.62 -14.15
CA GLY A 232 -13.06 -6.97 -15.33
C GLY A 232 -11.77 -6.15 -15.39
N TYR A 233 -10.62 -6.81 -15.19
CA TYR A 233 -9.36 -6.11 -14.97
C TYR A 233 -8.94 -5.22 -16.16
N ASN A 234 -8.69 -3.95 -15.87
CA ASN A 234 -8.13 -2.98 -16.80
C ASN A 234 -6.93 -2.28 -16.12
N PRO A 235 -5.69 -2.46 -16.61
CA PRO A 235 -4.50 -1.87 -16.02
C PRO A 235 -4.52 -0.33 -15.97
N GLU A 236 -5.03 0.32 -17.01
CA GLU A 236 -5.10 1.79 -17.07
C GLU A 236 -6.08 2.33 -16.03
N ARG A 237 -7.23 1.68 -15.86
CA ARG A 237 -8.21 2.02 -14.82
C ARG A 237 -7.62 1.81 -13.41
N ALA A 238 -6.90 0.71 -13.20
CA ALA A 238 -6.22 0.45 -11.92
C ALA A 238 -5.18 1.55 -11.59
N LEU A 239 -4.37 1.95 -12.57
CA LEU A 239 -3.40 3.04 -12.40
C LEU A 239 -4.07 4.40 -12.19
N GLN A 240 -5.14 4.72 -12.92
CA GLN A 240 -5.91 5.96 -12.70
C GLN A 240 -6.52 6.00 -11.30
N HIS A 241 -7.09 4.89 -10.81
CA HIS A 241 -7.60 4.82 -9.44
C HIS A 241 -6.48 4.95 -8.41
N ALA A 242 -5.32 4.33 -8.64
CA ALA A 242 -4.15 4.48 -7.76
C ALA A 242 -3.59 5.91 -7.79
N ALA A 243 -3.73 6.65 -8.89
CA ALA A 243 -3.33 8.06 -8.97
C ALA A 243 -4.08 8.95 -7.96
N ASN A 244 -5.35 8.63 -7.68
CA ASN A 244 -6.17 9.35 -6.71
C ASN A 244 -5.65 9.25 -5.27
N ILE A 245 -4.69 8.36 -4.99
CA ILE A 245 -3.98 8.33 -3.70
C ILE A 245 -3.33 9.69 -3.40
N TYR A 246 -2.89 10.44 -4.42
CA TYR A 246 -2.42 11.82 -4.26
C TYR A 246 -3.47 12.69 -3.55
N ASP A 247 -4.68 12.77 -4.12
CA ASP A 247 -5.74 13.65 -3.62
C ASP A 247 -6.27 13.20 -2.26
N ILE A 248 -6.36 11.87 -2.06
CA ILE A 248 -6.74 11.29 -0.77
C ILE A 248 -5.72 11.70 0.31
N THR A 249 -4.43 11.60 0.00
CA THR A 249 -3.35 11.96 0.93
C THR A 249 -3.36 13.46 1.23
N MET A 250 -3.51 14.31 0.21
CA MET A 250 -3.68 15.76 0.39
C MET A 250 -4.89 16.11 1.27
N ASN A 251 -6.02 15.43 1.06
CA ASN A 251 -7.21 15.65 1.86
C ASN A 251 -7.00 15.26 3.33
N ILE A 252 -6.28 14.17 3.60
CA ILE A 252 -5.93 13.76 4.97
C ILE A 252 -5.09 14.84 5.65
N PHE A 253 -4.06 15.37 4.98
CA PHE A 253 -3.24 16.43 5.55
C PHE A 253 -4.03 17.71 5.83
N ARG A 254 -4.91 18.10 4.90
CA ARG A 254 -5.81 19.24 5.08
C ARG A 254 -6.71 19.06 6.30
N VAL A 255 -7.39 17.91 6.41
CA VAL A 255 -8.28 17.60 7.55
C VAL A 255 -7.51 17.56 8.87
N ALA A 256 -6.31 16.96 8.88
CA ALA A 256 -5.44 16.93 10.05
C ALA A 256 -5.08 18.34 10.53
N ALA A 257 -4.69 19.22 9.61
CA ALA A 257 -4.34 20.60 9.91
C ALA A 257 -5.54 21.44 10.38
N GLU A 258 -6.69 21.33 9.70
CA GLU A 258 -7.92 22.07 10.04
C GLU A 258 -8.47 21.69 11.42
N GLN A 259 -8.34 20.41 11.80
CA GLN A 259 -8.89 19.89 13.06
C GLN A 259 -7.85 19.82 14.20
N GLY A 260 -6.57 20.07 13.92
CA GLY A 260 -5.50 19.96 14.92
C GLY A 260 -5.29 18.53 15.43
N ILE A 261 -5.44 17.53 14.56
CA ILE A 261 -5.31 16.10 14.87
C ILE A 261 -4.17 15.45 14.08
N THR A 262 -3.77 14.23 14.44
CA THR A 262 -2.75 13.51 13.68
C THR A 262 -3.26 13.09 12.30
N THR A 263 -2.35 12.84 11.36
CA THR A 263 -2.71 12.36 10.01
C THR A 263 -3.42 11.01 10.06
N LEU A 264 -3.08 10.17 11.02
CA LEU A 264 -3.75 8.88 11.26
C LEU A 264 -5.19 9.07 11.74
N GLN A 265 -5.41 9.95 12.72
CA GLN A 265 -6.76 10.29 13.20
C GLN A 265 -7.62 10.88 12.07
N ALA A 266 -7.05 11.77 11.26
CA ALA A 266 -7.74 12.33 10.10
C ALA A 266 -8.11 11.26 9.06
N ALA A 267 -7.20 10.32 8.77
CA ALA A 267 -7.48 9.22 7.85
C ALA A 267 -8.61 8.30 8.36
N ASN A 268 -8.60 7.97 9.65
CA ASN A 268 -9.68 7.21 10.29
C ASN A 268 -11.01 7.96 10.20
N HIS A 269 -11.01 9.25 10.54
CA HIS A 269 -12.19 10.10 10.48
C HIS A 269 -12.80 10.16 9.08
N ILE A 270 -11.98 10.36 8.05
CA ILE A 270 -12.42 10.35 6.64
C ILE A 270 -13.03 8.99 6.26
N ALA A 271 -12.45 7.89 6.74
CA ALA A 271 -12.98 6.55 6.51
C ALA A 271 -14.40 6.39 7.09
N GLU A 272 -14.55 6.71 8.37
CA GLU A 272 -15.79 6.57 9.14
C GLU A 272 -16.90 7.45 8.57
N GLN A 273 -16.57 8.71 8.23
CA GLN A 273 -17.50 9.63 7.59
C GLN A 273 -18.04 9.06 6.27
N ARG A 274 -17.16 8.52 5.42
CA ARG A 274 -17.58 7.93 4.14
C ARG A 274 -18.48 6.70 4.35
N ILE A 275 -18.14 5.84 5.32
CA ILE A 275 -18.96 4.66 5.66
C ILE A 275 -20.35 5.09 6.11
N LYS A 276 -20.43 6.06 7.03
CA LYS A 276 -21.71 6.57 7.56
C LYS A 276 -22.55 7.22 6.46
N ALA A 277 -21.94 8.07 5.62
CA ALA A 277 -22.63 8.75 4.53
C ALA A 277 -23.20 7.76 3.50
N LEU A 278 -22.41 6.74 3.08
CA LEU A 278 -22.89 5.72 2.16
C LEU A 278 -23.97 4.83 2.76
N GLY A 279 -23.86 4.51 4.05
CA GLY A 279 -24.91 3.78 4.78
C GLY A 279 -26.25 4.51 4.74
N GLN A 280 -26.26 5.82 4.93
CA GLN A 280 -27.48 6.64 4.87
C GLN A 280 -28.08 6.74 3.47
N ILE A 281 -27.27 6.74 2.41
CA ILE A 281 -27.75 6.77 1.01
C ILE A 281 -28.44 5.45 0.64
N LYS A 282 -27.88 4.32 1.09
CA LYS A 282 -28.35 2.97 0.72
C LYS A 282 -29.52 2.45 1.57
N ASP A 283 -30.09 3.26 2.45
CA ASP A 283 -31.18 2.88 3.35
C ASP A 283 -32.55 2.82 2.66
N ARG A 284 -32.67 3.41 1.45
CA ARG A 284 -33.92 3.38 0.67
C ARG A 284 -34.00 2.12 -0.17
N TYR A 285 -35.11 1.38 -0.03
CA TYR A 285 -35.42 0.24 -0.90
C TYR A 285 -35.61 0.70 -2.35
N VAL A 286 -34.82 0.15 -3.26
CA VAL A 286 -34.88 0.44 -4.71
C VAL A 286 -35.28 -0.77 -5.55
N GLY A 287 -35.76 -1.85 -4.92
CA GLY A 287 -36.01 -3.12 -5.60
C GLY A 287 -34.73 -3.84 -6.02
N ARG A 288 -34.76 -4.55 -7.15
CA ARG A 288 -33.52 -5.02 -7.80
C ARG A 288 -32.84 -3.79 -8.40
N PRO A 289 -31.59 -3.46 -8.01
CA PRO A 289 -30.81 -2.49 -8.77
C PRO A 289 -30.81 -2.94 -10.23
N PRO A 290 -30.90 -2.02 -11.22
CA PRO A 290 -30.66 -2.41 -12.59
C PRO A 290 -29.33 -3.14 -12.61
N ALA A 291 -29.33 -4.39 -13.10
CA ALA A 291 -28.10 -5.14 -13.32
C ALA A 291 -27.18 -4.16 -14.04
N ARG A 292 -26.04 -3.80 -13.43
CA ARG A 292 -25.01 -3.06 -14.16
C ARG A 292 -24.81 -3.87 -15.43
N LEU A 293 -25.19 -3.30 -16.57
CA LEU A 293 -25.10 -3.97 -17.85
C LEU A 293 -23.63 -4.38 -17.98
N HIS A 294 -23.33 -5.65 -17.70
CA HIS A 294 -22.06 -6.25 -18.04
C HIS A 294 -22.00 -6.19 -19.57
N ARG A 295 -21.33 -5.16 -20.07
CA ARG A 295 -20.88 -5.04 -21.46
C ARG A 295 -19.41 -5.34 -21.49
#